data_AF-A0A953XVK4-F1
#
_entry.id   AF-A0A953XVK4-F1
#
_cell.length_a   1.000
_cell.length_b   1.000
_cell.length_c   1.000
_cell.angle_alpha   90.00
_cell.angle_beta   90.00
_cell.angle_gamma   90.00
#
_symmetry.space_group_name_H-M   'P 1'
#
loop_
_entity.id
_entity.type
_entity.pdbx_description
1 polymer ?
#
loop_
_entity_poly.entity_id
_entity_poly.type
_entity_poly.pdbx_seq_one_letter_code
_entity_poly.pdbx_strand_id
1 'polypeptide(L)'
;RFRSNTTKAPMQQFLHVAGSEGEVAYMPISGFTAVDLGYQKGDAVSNFVTRFDDPAHAKMYLQLFDQIWSDPDKVKDVTAAICEHIESVYQENSPERIYFMMLYNIFHDFLDEVDEDVLPNDLTGYQESVVWNKLFNYQKDAATGIINKLETYNGCILADSVGLGKTFTALAVVKYYELRNRSVLV
;
A
#
# COMPACT_ATOMS: atom_id res chain seq x y z
N ARG A 1 21.62 9.71 21.45
CA ARG A 1 22.53 9.40 20.32
C ARG A 1 22.41 7.91 20.05
N PHE A 2 22.24 7.53 18.79
CA PHE A 2 22.17 6.13 18.38
C PHE A 2 23.48 5.76 17.70
N ARG A 3 24.05 4.60 18.05
CA ARG A 3 25.22 4.05 17.36
C ARG A 3 24.90 2.67 16.83
N SER A 4 25.44 2.36 15.66
CA SER A 4 25.34 1.05 15.03
C SER A 4 26.71 0.38 14.99
N ASN A 5 26.74 -0.95 15.18
CA ASN A 5 27.93 -1.77 15.03
C ASN A 5 28.34 -1.82 13.55
N THR A 6 29.56 -1.37 13.25
CA THR A 6 30.13 -1.37 11.89
C THR A 6 30.86 -2.66 11.55
N THR A 7 31.08 -3.52 12.54
CA THR A 7 31.80 -4.79 12.39
C THR A 7 30.85 -5.95 12.09
N LYS A 8 31.42 -7.07 11.63
CA LYS A 8 30.69 -8.34 11.49
C LYS A 8 30.60 -9.15 12.79
N ALA A 9 31.29 -8.71 13.84
CA ALA A 9 31.31 -9.42 15.11
C ALA A 9 30.05 -9.07 15.92
N PRO A 10 29.33 -10.06 16.48
CA PRO A 10 28.17 -9.79 17.31
C PRO A 10 28.60 -9.10 18.61
N MET A 11 27.78 -8.16 19.07
CA MET A 11 27.91 -7.62 20.42
C MET A 11 27.16 -8.53 21.40
N GLN A 12 27.78 -8.79 22.54
CA GLN A 12 27.11 -9.49 23.63
C GLN A 12 25.91 -8.68 24.11
N GLN A 13 24.76 -9.33 24.21
CA GLN A 13 23.51 -8.68 24.59
C GLN A 13 23.33 -8.74 26.11
N PHE A 14 23.20 -7.57 26.72
CA PHE A 14 22.96 -7.41 28.15
C PHE A 14 22.25 -6.08 28.41
N LEU A 15 21.70 -5.94 29.61
CA LEU A 15 21.16 -4.69 30.12
C LEU A 15 21.91 -4.32 31.40
N HIS A 16 22.40 -3.10 31.48
CA HIS A 16 22.90 -2.52 32.73
C HIS A 16 21.91 -1.48 33.24
N VAL A 17 21.59 -1.54 34.52
CA VAL A 17 20.67 -0.63 35.19
C VAL A 17 21.41 0.02 36.36
N ALA A 18 21.60 1.33 36.27
CA ALA A 18 22.10 2.14 37.37
C ALA A 18 20.91 2.73 38.15
N GLY A 19 20.85 2.49 39.46
CA GLY A 19 19.82 3.02 40.35
C GLY A 19 20.40 3.58 41.64
N SER A 20 19.55 4.18 42.49
CA SER A 20 19.94 4.69 43.81
C SER A 20 20.37 3.59 44.78
N GLU A 21 19.96 2.34 44.54
CA GLU A 21 20.26 1.17 45.38
C GLU A 21 21.49 0.39 44.91
N GLY A 22 22.13 0.79 43.80
CA GLY A 22 23.30 0.12 43.23
C GLY A 22 23.20 -0.09 41.73
N GLU A 23 24.23 -0.74 41.17
CA GLU A 23 24.30 -1.12 39.76
C GLU A 23 24.00 -2.61 39.61
N VAL A 24 23.19 -2.95 38.60
CA VAL A 24 22.79 -4.34 38.31
C VAL A 24 22.96 -4.59 36.82
N ALA A 25 23.41 -5.80 36.47
CA ALA A 25 23.47 -6.26 35.08
C ALA A 25 22.57 -7.49 34.85
N TYR A 26 21.93 -7.57 33.70
CA TYR A 26 21.08 -8.69 33.29
C TYR A 26 21.59 -9.29 31.98
N MET A 27 21.74 -10.62 31.91
CA MET A 27 22.05 -11.31 30.67
C MET A 27 21.63 -12.80 30.63
N PRO A 28 21.41 -13.35 29.42
CA PRO A 28 21.22 -12.62 28.16
C PRO A 28 19.86 -11.89 28.14
N ILE A 29 19.79 -10.74 27.47
CA ILE A 29 18.52 -10.11 27.10
C ILE A 29 18.53 -9.94 25.59
N SER A 30 17.64 -10.65 24.90
CA SER A 30 17.64 -10.74 23.43
C SER A 30 17.23 -9.44 22.75
N GLY A 31 16.38 -8.64 23.41
CA GLY A 31 15.91 -7.37 22.88
C GLY A 31 15.08 -6.59 23.89
N PHE A 32 14.67 -5.38 23.50
CA PHE A 32 13.78 -4.53 24.30
C PHE A 32 12.32 -4.75 23.87
N THR A 33 11.81 -5.97 24.10
CA THR A 33 10.46 -6.39 23.73
C THR A 33 9.61 -6.69 24.97
N ALA A 34 8.29 -6.62 24.86
CA ALA A 34 7.41 -6.98 25.96
C ALA A 34 7.60 -8.44 26.43
N VAL A 35 7.99 -9.33 25.52
CA VAL A 35 8.31 -10.73 25.82
C VAL A 35 9.61 -10.84 26.61
N ASP A 36 10.70 -10.24 26.13
CA ASP A 36 12.01 -10.32 26.79
C ASP A 36 12.04 -9.59 28.14
N LEU A 37 11.19 -8.57 28.31
CA LEU A 37 10.99 -7.87 29.57
C LEU A 37 9.99 -8.57 30.51
N GLY A 38 9.38 -9.68 30.09
CA GLY A 38 8.47 -10.49 30.92
C GLY A 38 7.03 -9.96 31.05
N TYR A 39 6.64 -8.95 30.28
CA TYR A 39 5.28 -8.41 30.24
C TYR A 39 4.31 -9.25 29.40
N GLN A 40 4.83 -10.00 28.43
CA GLN A 40 4.04 -10.84 27.54
C GLN A 40 4.61 -12.25 27.45
N LYS A 41 3.74 -13.23 27.19
CA LYS A 41 4.16 -14.59 26.91
C LYS A 41 4.79 -14.64 25.51
N GLY A 42 6.02 -15.13 25.43
CA GLY A 42 6.68 -15.45 24.16
C GLY A 42 6.46 -16.89 23.72
N ASP A 43 6.97 -17.19 22.52
CA ASP A 43 6.95 -18.53 21.93
C ASP A 43 8.13 -19.41 22.38
N ALA A 44 9.08 -18.84 23.12
CA ALA A 44 10.25 -19.55 23.61
C ALA A 44 9.86 -20.59 24.68
N VAL A 45 10.29 -21.84 24.48
CA VAL A 45 10.10 -22.95 25.44
C VAL A 45 10.86 -22.69 26.75
N SER A 46 11.99 -21.97 26.69
CA SER A 46 12.75 -21.53 27.85
C SER A 46 13.46 -20.21 27.55
N ASN A 47 13.56 -19.35 28.57
CA ASN A 47 14.35 -18.12 28.54
C ASN A 47 14.91 -17.85 29.95
N PHE A 48 16.22 -17.97 30.12
CA PHE A 48 16.88 -17.70 31.39
C PHE A 48 17.58 -16.35 31.33
N VAL A 49 17.24 -15.46 32.25
CA VAL A 49 17.94 -14.18 32.44
C VAL A 49 18.59 -14.19 33.81
N THR A 50 19.90 -14.03 33.84
CA THR A 50 20.67 -13.96 35.08
C THR A 50 20.80 -12.50 35.51
N ARG A 51 20.52 -12.22 36.77
CA ARG A 51 20.73 -10.93 37.42
C ARG A 51 22.04 -10.95 38.21
N PHE A 52 22.94 -10.03 37.91
CA PHE A 52 24.19 -9.82 38.63
C PHE A 52 24.08 -8.58 39.50
N ASP A 53 24.01 -8.80 40.81
CA ASP A 53 23.85 -7.77 41.84
C ASP A 53 25.16 -7.35 42.51
N ASP A 54 26.25 -8.09 42.25
CA ASP A 54 27.57 -7.69 42.71
C ASP A 54 28.04 -6.46 41.92
N PRO A 55 28.38 -5.34 42.58
CA PRO A 55 28.77 -4.12 41.90
C PRO A 55 30.02 -4.26 41.03
N ALA A 56 30.98 -5.11 41.41
CA ALA A 56 32.19 -5.31 40.62
C ALA A 56 31.87 -6.05 39.31
N HIS A 57 30.98 -7.06 39.38
CA HIS A 57 30.50 -7.78 38.20
C HIS A 57 29.63 -6.89 37.30
N ALA A 58 28.69 -6.13 37.86
CA ALA A 58 27.84 -5.23 37.08
C ALA A 58 28.68 -4.17 36.34
N LYS A 59 29.67 -3.60 37.02
CA LYS A 59 30.58 -2.61 36.44
C LYS A 59 31.41 -3.14 35.27
N MET A 60 31.76 -4.43 35.27
CA MET A 60 32.47 -5.06 34.14
C MET A 60 31.67 -4.95 32.83
N TYR A 61 30.35 -5.14 32.88
CA TYR A 61 29.48 -5.00 31.71
C TYR A 61 29.38 -3.55 31.23
N LEU A 62 29.27 -2.60 32.16
CA LEU A 62 29.27 -1.18 31.81
C LEU A 62 30.59 -0.76 31.16
N GLN A 63 31.73 -1.21 31.71
CA GLN A 63 33.04 -0.95 31.12
C GLN A 63 33.17 -1.53 29.72
N LEU A 64 32.68 -2.75 29.49
CA LEU A 64 32.64 -3.35 28.16
C LEU A 64 31.79 -2.51 27.20
N PHE A 65 30.61 -2.05 27.64
CA PHE A 65 29.76 -1.16 26.86
C PHE A 65 30.50 0.12 26.50
N ASP A 66 31.07 0.83 27.49
CA ASP A 66 31.76 2.10 27.27
C ASP A 66 32.97 1.96 26.35
N GLN A 67 33.71 0.86 26.47
CA GLN A 67 34.84 0.57 25.60
C GLN A 67 34.38 0.39 24.14
N ILE A 68 33.30 -0.35 23.89
CA ILE A 68 32.77 -0.52 22.53
C ILE A 68 32.14 0.78 22.05
N TRP A 69 31.37 1.45 22.90
CA TRP A 69 30.63 2.65 22.58
C TRP A 69 31.55 3.83 22.24
N SER A 70 32.72 3.93 22.88
CA SER A 70 33.69 4.99 22.62
C SER A 70 34.63 4.71 21.43
N ASP A 71 34.67 3.47 20.93
CA ASP A 71 35.56 3.03 19.85
C ASP A 71 34.97 3.38 18.46
N PRO A 72 35.54 4.36 17.73
CA PRO A 72 35.01 4.80 16.44
C PRO A 72 35.18 3.77 15.32
N ASP A 73 36.06 2.78 15.48
CA ASP A 73 36.26 1.71 14.49
C ASP A 73 35.20 0.61 14.62
N LYS A 74 34.59 0.47 15.80
CA LYS A 74 33.56 -0.53 16.08
C LYS A 74 32.13 -0.02 15.95
N VAL A 75 31.91 1.26 16.24
CA VAL A 75 30.56 1.84 16.20
C VAL A 75 30.54 3.20 15.51
N LYS A 76 29.48 3.42 14.73
CA LYS A 76 29.24 4.69 14.04
C LYS A 76 27.97 5.35 14.56
N ASP A 77 28.01 6.66 14.75
CA ASP A 77 26.82 7.45 15.05
C ASP A 77 25.87 7.45 13.84
N VAL A 78 24.63 6.98 14.07
CA VAL A 78 23.56 6.87 13.07
C VAL A 78 22.35 7.72 13.46
N THR A 79 22.50 8.63 14.42
CA THR A 79 21.40 9.47 14.93
C THR A 79 20.73 10.24 13.80
N ALA A 80 21.51 10.90 12.93
CA ALA A 80 20.97 11.68 11.82
C ALA A 80 20.20 10.81 10.82
N ALA A 81 20.74 9.63 10.48
CA ALA A 81 20.09 8.71 9.56
C ALA A 81 18.75 8.18 10.11
N ILE A 82 18.68 7.93 11.42
CA ILE A 82 17.43 7.53 12.08
C ILE A 82 16.42 8.68 12.09
N CYS A 83 16.85 9.90 12.41
CA CYS A 83 15.98 11.09 12.35
C CYS A 83 15.42 11.30 10.94
N GLU A 84 16.27 11.27 9.92
CA GLU A 84 15.88 11.41 8.51
C GLU A 84 14.89 10.31 8.09
N HIS A 85 15.15 9.06 8.49
CA HIS A 85 14.24 7.96 8.19
C HIS A 85 12.87 8.14 8.86
N ILE A 86 12.84 8.52 10.15
CA ILE A 86 11.58 8.80 10.85
C ILE A 86 10.85 9.98 10.17
N GLU A 87 11.55 11.06 9.86
CA GLU A 87 10.98 12.21 9.14
C GLU A 87 10.38 11.79 7.80
N SER A 88 11.03 10.90 7.04
CA SER A 88 10.52 10.39 5.76
C SER A 88 9.20 9.63 5.91
N VAL A 89 9.00 8.89 7.01
CA VAL A 89 7.75 8.16 7.29
C VAL A 89 6.60 9.13 7.60
N TYR A 90 6.92 10.27 8.21
CA TYR A 90 5.95 11.33 8.53
C TYR A 90 5.75 12.34 7.40
N GLN A 91 6.37 12.15 6.23
CA GLN A 91 6.08 13.00 5.07
C GLN A 91 4.64 12.80 4.63
N GLU A 92 3.89 13.91 4.58
CA GLU A 92 2.54 13.92 4.03
C GLU A 92 2.61 13.57 2.53
N ASN A 93 2.10 12.39 2.20
CA ASN A 93 1.84 12.04 0.81
C ASN A 93 0.47 12.60 0.43
N SER A 94 0.37 13.27 -0.73
CA SER A 94 -0.92 13.79 -1.20
C SER A 94 -1.95 12.64 -1.25
N PRO A 95 -3.13 12.78 -0.61
CA PRO A 95 -4.21 11.80 -0.71
C PRO A 95 -4.58 11.48 -2.15
N GLU A 96 -4.43 12.46 -3.05
CA GLU A 96 -4.68 12.32 -4.49
C GLU A 96 -3.76 11.28 -5.11
N ARG A 97 -2.49 11.23 -4.70
CA ARG A 97 -1.51 10.26 -5.22
C ARG A 97 -1.92 8.84 -4.86
N ILE A 98 -2.35 8.61 -3.61
CA ILE A 98 -2.81 7.29 -3.17
C ILE A 98 -4.10 6.92 -3.91
N TYR A 99 -5.02 7.87 -4.06
CA TYR A 99 -6.26 7.69 -4.81
C TYR A 99 -5.99 7.30 -6.28
N PHE A 100 -5.12 8.01 -6.98
CA PHE A 100 -4.74 7.66 -8.35
C PHE A 100 -4.04 6.31 -8.44
N MET A 101 -3.18 5.98 -7.49
CA MET A 101 -2.51 4.68 -7.47
C MET A 101 -3.51 3.54 -7.25
N MET A 102 -4.53 3.74 -6.41
CA MET A 102 -5.63 2.79 -6.25
C MET A 102 -6.44 2.65 -7.54
N LEU A 103 -6.86 3.76 -8.15
CA LEU A 103 -7.59 3.74 -9.42
C LEU A 103 -6.80 3.02 -10.53
N TYR A 104 -5.50 3.32 -10.67
CA TYR A 104 -4.65 2.68 -11.64
C TYR A 104 -4.61 1.16 -11.44
N ASN A 105 -4.39 0.68 -10.20
CA ASN A 105 -4.35 -0.76 -9.94
C ASN A 105 -5.71 -1.46 -10.14
N ILE A 106 -6.82 -0.75 -9.99
CA ILE A 106 -8.17 -1.32 -10.21
C ILE A 106 -8.51 -1.34 -11.71
N PHE A 107 -8.11 -0.32 -12.46
CA PHE A 107 -8.60 -0.07 -13.82
C PHE A 107 -7.56 -0.23 -14.92
N HIS A 108 -6.27 -0.51 -14.63
CA HIS A 108 -5.27 -0.62 -15.70
C HIS A 108 -5.64 -1.72 -16.70
N ASP A 109 -6.13 -2.87 -16.23
CA ASP A 109 -6.53 -3.97 -17.11
C ASP A 109 -7.70 -3.55 -18.02
N PHE A 110 -8.62 -2.72 -17.50
CA PHE A 110 -9.71 -2.17 -18.30
C PHE A 110 -9.22 -1.16 -19.34
N LEU A 111 -8.21 -0.36 -19.00
CA LEU A 111 -7.63 0.61 -19.95
C LEU A 111 -6.89 -0.09 -21.10
N ASP A 112 -6.27 -1.23 -20.82
CA ASP A 112 -5.61 -2.05 -21.85
C ASP A 112 -6.62 -2.72 -22.81
N GLU A 113 -7.87 -2.92 -22.39
CA GLU A 113 -8.97 -3.46 -23.22
C GLU A 113 -9.70 -2.39 -24.06
N VAL A 114 -9.51 -1.09 -23.77
CA VAL A 114 -10.07 0.00 -24.60
C VAL A 114 -9.14 0.27 -25.78
N ASP A 115 -9.17 -0.64 -26.75
CA ASP A 115 -8.45 -0.48 -28.03
C ASP A 115 -9.26 0.41 -28.99
N GLU A 116 -8.58 1.29 -29.74
CA GLU A 116 -9.21 2.21 -30.71
C GLU A 116 -9.97 1.43 -31.80
N ASP A 117 -9.57 0.19 -32.08
CA ASP A 117 -10.21 -0.73 -33.02
C ASP A 117 -11.58 -1.24 -32.55
N VAL A 118 -11.95 -1.02 -31.28
CA VAL A 118 -13.23 -1.43 -30.68
C VAL A 118 -14.22 -0.26 -30.57
N LEU A 119 -13.82 0.96 -30.96
CA LEU A 119 -14.70 2.13 -30.93
C LEU A 119 -15.86 2.01 -31.94
N PRO A 120 -17.04 2.59 -31.66
CA PRO A 120 -18.15 2.58 -32.60
C PRO A 120 -17.73 3.27 -33.89
N ASN A 121 -18.17 2.75 -35.03
CA ASN A 121 -17.79 3.32 -36.31
C ASN A 121 -18.51 4.68 -36.50
N ASP A 122 -17.79 5.77 -36.19
CA ASP A 122 -18.30 7.14 -36.20
C ASP A 122 -18.74 7.62 -37.59
N LEU A 123 -18.34 6.92 -38.66
CA LEU A 123 -18.78 7.17 -40.04
C LEU A 123 -20.28 6.87 -40.28
N THR A 124 -20.98 6.25 -39.33
CA THR A 124 -22.41 5.91 -39.45
C THR A 124 -23.36 7.09 -39.21
N GLY A 125 -22.87 8.22 -38.70
CA GLY A 125 -23.69 9.42 -38.47
C GLY A 125 -24.72 9.30 -37.33
N TYR A 126 -24.68 8.24 -36.52
CA TYR A 126 -25.59 8.03 -35.39
C TYR A 126 -25.56 9.17 -34.37
N GLN A 127 -24.43 9.86 -34.25
CA GLN A 127 -24.25 11.02 -33.37
C GLN A 127 -25.11 12.23 -33.80
N GLU A 128 -25.50 12.31 -35.08
CA GLU A 128 -26.36 13.37 -35.60
C GLU A 128 -27.84 13.12 -35.31
N SER A 129 -28.19 11.91 -34.84
CA SER A 129 -29.59 11.54 -34.60
C SER A 129 -30.23 12.38 -33.48
N VAL A 130 -31.54 12.62 -33.59
CA VAL A 130 -32.33 13.30 -32.54
C VAL A 130 -32.25 12.52 -31.22
N VAL A 131 -32.14 11.19 -31.29
CA VAL A 131 -32.01 10.34 -30.11
C VAL A 131 -30.69 10.63 -29.41
N TRP A 132 -29.56 10.58 -30.13
CA TRP A 132 -28.23 10.82 -29.57
C TRP A 132 -28.10 12.21 -28.96
N ASN A 133 -28.64 13.23 -29.64
CA ASN A 133 -28.59 14.62 -29.16
C ASN A 133 -29.47 14.89 -27.93
N LYS A 134 -30.38 13.97 -27.58
CA LYS A 134 -31.19 14.04 -26.35
C LYS A 134 -30.59 13.25 -25.19
N LEU A 135 -29.53 12.48 -25.40
CA LEU A 135 -28.86 11.71 -24.34
C LEU A 135 -28.02 12.63 -23.43
N PHE A 136 -28.01 12.32 -22.13
CA PHE A 136 -26.99 12.86 -21.22
C PHE A 136 -25.62 12.22 -21.49
N ASN A 137 -24.54 12.88 -21.07
CA ASN A 137 -23.16 12.39 -21.30
C ASN A 137 -22.96 10.95 -20.82
N TYR A 138 -23.41 10.62 -19.61
CA TYR A 138 -23.30 9.25 -19.07
C TYR A 138 -24.09 8.22 -19.91
N GLN A 139 -25.19 8.61 -20.57
CA GLN A 139 -25.95 7.72 -21.44
C GLN A 139 -25.27 7.55 -22.81
N LYS A 140 -24.59 8.58 -23.30
CA LYS A 140 -23.75 8.48 -24.51
C LYS A 140 -22.61 7.51 -24.26
N ASP A 141 -21.92 7.64 -23.13
CA ASP A 141 -20.83 6.74 -22.73
C ASP A 141 -21.35 5.30 -22.60
N ALA A 142 -22.50 5.11 -21.95
CA ALA A 142 -23.15 3.80 -21.85
C ALA A 142 -23.53 3.23 -23.23
N ALA A 143 -24.08 4.05 -24.14
CA ALA A 143 -24.47 3.60 -25.48
C ALA A 143 -23.24 3.18 -26.32
N THR A 144 -22.17 3.98 -26.30
CA THR A 144 -20.87 3.64 -26.90
C THR A 144 -20.34 2.32 -26.33
N GLY A 145 -20.32 2.17 -25.00
CA GLY A 145 -19.85 0.95 -24.34
C GLY A 145 -20.68 -0.29 -24.67
N ILE A 146 -22.01 -0.15 -24.83
CA ILE A 146 -22.88 -1.24 -25.27
C ILE A 146 -22.58 -1.64 -26.71
N ILE A 147 -22.45 -0.66 -27.62
CA ILE A 147 -22.12 -0.92 -29.03
C ILE A 147 -20.80 -1.70 -29.11
N ASN A 148 -19.76 -1.25 -28.40
CA ASN A 148 -18.46 -1.90 -28.35
C ASN A 148 -18.58 -3.36 -27.88
N LYS A 149 -19.25 -3.59 -26.75
CA LYS A 149 -19.45 -4.94 -26.21
C LYS A 149 -20.28 -5.83 -27.12
N LEU A 150 -21.25 -5.29 -27.85
CA LEU A 150 -22.04 -6.04 -28.82
C LEU A 150 -21.21 -6.43 -30.05
N GLU A 151 -20.31 -5.56 -30.54
CA GLU A 151 -19.39 -5.91 -31.64
C GLU A 151 -18.31 -6.91 -31.22
N THR A 152 -17.79 -6.82 -29.98
CA THR A 152 -16.73 -7.71 -29.48
C THR A 152 -17.24 -9.06 -28.99
N TYR A 153 -18.33 -9.08 -28.23
CA TYR A 153 -18.79 -10.25 -27.48
C TYR A 153 -20.16 -10.77 -27.91
N ASN A 154 -20.80 -10.15 -28.92
CA ASN A 154 -22.17 -10.45 -29.35
C ASN A 154 -23.23 -10.37 -28.23
N GLY A 155 -22.95 -9.64 -27.16
CA GLY A 155 -23.84 -9.54 -26.00
C GLY A 155 -23.40 -8.47 -25.01
N CYS A 156 -24.37 -7.84 -24.35
CA CYS A 156 -24.14 -6.85 -23.31
C CYS A 156 -25.33 -6.80 -22.35
N ILE A 157 -25.07 -6.52 -21.06
CA ILE A 157 -26.10 -6.25 -20.05
C ILE A 157 -25.89 -4.82 -19.56
N LEU A 158 -26.92 -3.98 -19.70
CA LEU A 158 -26.94 -2.62 -19.15
C LEU A 158 -27.56 -2.63 -17.75
N ALA A 159 -26.71 -2.54 -16.72
CA ALA A 159 -27.10 -2.65 -15.30
C ALA A 159 -27.18 -1.30 -14.55
N ASP A 160 -27.56 -0.22 -15.24
CA ASP A 160 -27.74 1.10 -14.62
C ASP A 160 -28.86 1.11 -13.56
N SER A 161 -28.78 2.03 -12.59
CA SER A 161 -29.82 2.26 -11.59
C SER A 161 -31.19 2.61 -12.21
N VAL A 162 -32.26 2.42 -11.42
CA VAL A 162 -33.64 2.74 -11.82
C VAL A 162 -33.77 4.25 -12.07
N GLY A 163 -34.48 4.64 -13.14
CA GLY A 163 -34.70 6.05 -13.47
C GLY A 163 -33.63 6.71 -14.34
N LEU A 164 -32.48 6.06 -14.58
CA LEU A 164 -31.39 6.62 -15.40
C LEU A 164 -31.64 6.59 -16.92
N GLY A 165 -32.80 6.09 -17.35
CA GLY A 165 -33.20 6.14 -18.77
C GLY A 165 -32.62 5.03 -19.65
N LYS A 166 -32.44 3.81 -19.12
CA LYS A 166 -31.97 2.62 -19.87
C LYS A 166 -32.68 2.39 -21.20
N THR A 167 -33.99 2.63 -21.26
CA THR A 167 -34.79 2.54 -22.50
C THR A 167 -34.31 3.53 -23.56
N PHE A 168 -33.92 4.72 -23.14
CA PHE A 168 -33.44 5.78 -24.02
C PHE A 168 -32.01 5.50 -24.49
N THR A 169 -31.15 4.98 -23.61
CA THR A 169 -29.84 4.43 -23.97
C THR A 169 -29.98 3.29 -25.00
N ALA A 170 -30.89 2.35 -24.78
CA ALA A 170 -31.16 1.25 -25.72
C ALA A 170 -31.66 1.77 -27.08
N LEU A 171 -32.50 2.81 -27.10
CA LEU A 171 -32.97 3.44 -28.34
C LEU A 171 -31.80 3.96 -29.20
N ALA A 172 -30.76 4.50 -28.57
CA ALA A 172 -29.57 4.99 -29.28
C ALA A 172 -28.77 3.84 -29.89
N VAL A 173 -28.60 2.73 -29.17
CA VAL A 173 -27.97 1.50 -29.66
C VAL A 173 -28.77 0.92 -30.83
N VAL A 174 -30.10 0.85 -30.71
CA VAL A 174 -31.00 0.44 -31.79
C VAL A 174 -30.82 1.34 -33.02
N LYS A 175 -30.76 2.66 -32.82
CA LYS A 175 -30.59 3.61 -33.93
C LYS A 175 -29.26 3.42 -34.66
N TYR A 176 -28.18 3.13 -33.93
CA TYR A 176 -26.88 2.80 -34.51
C TYR A 176 -26.96 1.57 -35.43
N TYR A 177 -27.59 0.49 -34.98
CA TYR A 177 -27.74 -0.73 -35.80
C TYR A 177 -28.71 -0.57 -36.97
N GLU A 178 -29.76 0.24 -36.80
CA GLU A 178 -30.67 0.61 -37.90
C GLU A 178 -29.92 1.35 -39.01
N LEU A 179 -29.07 2.33 -38.68
CA LEU A 179 -28.25 3.08 -39.65
C LEU A 179 -27.22 2.20 -40.39
N ARG A 180 -26.84 1.07 -39.80
CA ARG A 180 -26.00 0.03 -40.43
C ARG A 180 -26.80 -1.00 -41.23
N ASN A 181 -28.10 -0.76 -41.47
CA ASN A 181 -29.02 -1.68 -42.16
C ASN A 181 -29.10 -3.07 -41.52
N ARG A 182 -28.98 -3.19 -40.18
CA ARG A 182 -29.18 -4.45 -39.47
C ARG A 182 -30.64 -4.62 -39.04
N SER A 183 -31.12 -5.86 -38.98
CA SER A 183 -32.44 -6.17 -38.42
C SER A 183 -32.40 -6.02 -36.90
N VAL A 184 -33.32 -5.23 -36.37
CA VAL A 184 -33.51 -5.05 -34.92
C VAL A 184 -34.85 -5.63 -34.52
N LEU A 185 -34.87 -6.41 -33.45
CA LEU A 185 -36.07 -6.88 -32.76
C LEU A 185 -36.05 -6.32 -31.34
N VAL A 186 -37.18 -5.77 -30.90
CA VAL A 186 -37.36 -5.15 -29.58
C VAL A 186 -38.46 -5.86 -28.83
#